data_AF-A0A1F6BAN7-F1
#
_entry.id   AF-A0A1F6BAN7-F1
#
_cell.length_a   1.000
_cell.length_b   1.000
_cell.length_c   1.000
_cell.angle_alpha   90.00
_cell.angle_beta   90.00
_cell.angle_gamma   90.00
#
_symmetry.space_group_name_H-M   'P 1'
#
loop_
_entity.id
_entity.type
_entity.pdbx_description
1 polymer ?
#
loop_
_entity_poly.entity_id
_entity_poly.type
_entity_poly.pdbx_seq_one_letter_code
_entity_poly.pdbx_strand_id
1 'polypeptide(L)'
;MKEWAGVPCIKTIGEVDVPTFKCLEAIYGRILQISIALALFALLIMLIVGGFKLLTSGGDPKATASAKQTMTYAVAGIFLMVIAFLIFQIIKAYTGVDVTVFEVPEVP
;
A
#
# COMPACT_ATOMS: atom_id res chain seq x y z
N MET A 1 -16.26 16.08 29.45
CA MET A 1 -14.92 15.50 29.22
C MET A 1 -14.72 15.46 27.71
N LYS A 2 -13.64 16.03 27.18
CA LYS A 2 -13.42 16.12 25.73
C LYS A 2 -13.23 14.71 25.16
N GLU A 3 -14.10 14.26 24.25
CA GLU A 3 -14.10 12.89 23.70
C GLU A 3 -12.83 12.56 22.89
N TRP A 4 -12.09 13.59 22.49
CA TRP A 4 -10.85 13.53 21.72
C TRP A 4 -9.58 13.67 22.57
N ALA A 5 -9.70 13.74 23.91
CA ALA A 5 -8.54 13.75 24.79
C ALA A 5 -7.88 12.36 24.81
N GLY A 6 -6.77 12.20 24.09
CA GLY A 6 -6.00 10.94 24.04
C GLY A 6 -5.62 10.46 22.65
N VAL A 7 -6.00 11.17 21.57
CA VAL A 7 -5.43 10.86 20.25
C VAL A 7 -3.98 11.35 20.18
N PRO A 8 -3.02 10.51 19.72
CA PRO A 8 -1.59 10.80 19.77
C PRO A 8 -1.13 11.95 18.86
N CYS A 9 -2.06 12.57 18.12
CA CYS A 9 -1.79 13.60 17.13
C CYS A 9 -2.28 15.01 17.52
N ILE A 10 -2.93 15.14 18.69
CA ILE A 10 -3.30 16.43 19.27
C ILE A 10 -2.27 16.79 20.34
N LYS A 11 -1.66 17.97 20.20
CA LYS A 11 -0.74 18.53 21.20
C LYS A 11 -1.52 19.57 22.00
N THR A 12 -1.55 19.41 23.32
CA THR A 12 -2.15 20.40 24.22
C THR A 12 -1.08 21.41 24.62
N ILE A 13 -1.23 22.66 24.19
CA ILE A 13 -0.34 23.77 24.56
C ILE A 13 -1.15 24.68 25.50
N GLY A 14 -0.91 24.57 26.81
CA GLY A 14 -1.73 25.24 27.81
C GLY A 14 -3.11 24.58 27.98
N GLU A 15 -4.21 25.33 27.81
CA GLU A 15 -5.60 24.83 27.92
C GLU A 15 -6.26 24.57 26.55
N VAL A 16 -5.53 24.83 25.46
CA VAL A 16 -6.02 24.71 24.08
C VAL A 16 -5.43 23.49 23.41
N ASP A 17 -6.30 22.70 22.78
CA ASP A 17 -5.93 21.51 22.01
C ASP A 17 -5.76 21.91 20.54
N VAL A 18 -4.55 21.72 19.99
CA VAL A 18 -4.28 21.99 18.57
C VAL A 18 -4.00 20.69 17.80
N PRO A 19 -4.69 20.43 16.68
CA PRO A 19 -4.38 19.33 15.80
C PRO A 19 -3.05 19.61 15.07
N THR A 20 -2.06 18.74 15.23
CA THR A 20 -0.75 18.86 14.58
C THR A 20 -0.75 18.13 13.24
N PHE A 21 0.19 18.46 12.33
CA PHE A 21 0.39 17.73 11.07
C PHE A 21 0.59 16.21 11.24
N LYS A 22 0.97 15.74 12.44
CA LYS A 22 0.98 14.32 12.81
C LYS A 22 -0.37 13.61 12.70
N CYS A 23 -1.51 14.32 12.72
CA CYS A 23 -2.81 13.69 12.49
C CYS A 23 -2.93 13.20 11.06
N LEU A 24 -2.31 13.92 10.11
CA LEU A 24 -2.26 13.51 8.72
C LEU A 24 -1.41 12.24 8.55
N GLU A 25 -0.28 12.16 9.25
CA GLU A 25 0.58 10.98 9.29
C GLU A 25 -0.18 9.73 9.77
N ALA A 26 -0.92 9.83 10.88
CA ALA A 26 -1.69 8.71 11.41
C ALA A 26 -2.77 8.20 10.44
N ILE A 27 -3.45 9.12 9.73
CA ILE A 27 -4.47 8.78 8.74
C ILE A 27 -3.82 8.15 7.50
N TYR A 28 -2.73 8.76 7.01
CA TYR A 28 -2.02 8.31 5.83
C TYR A 28 -1.42 6.92 6.01
N GLY A 29 -0.77 6.65 7.15
CA GLY A 29 -0.22 5.34 7.47
C GLY A 29 -1.29 4.24 7.50
N ARG A 30 -2.47 4.53 8.08
CA ARG A 30 -3.61 3.58 8.10
C ARG A 30 -4.17 3.31 6.70
N ILE A 31 -4.35 4.35 5.90
CA ILE A 31 -4.85 4.21 4.52
C ILE A 31 -3.88 3.40 3.67
N LEU A 32 -2.58 3.66 3.77
CA LEU A 32 -1.56 2.91 3.04
C LEU A 32 -1.57 1.43 3.41
N GLN A 33 -1.58 1.10 4.70
CA GLN A 33 -1.61 -0.31 5.13
C GLN A 33 -2.84 -1.05 4.60
N ILE A 34 -4.02 -0.43 4.67
CA ILE A 34 -5.25 -1.02 4.14
C ILE A 34 -5.17 -1.18 2.62
N SER A 35 -4.64 -0.20 1.90
CA SER A 35 -4.51 -0.24 0.44
C SER A 35 -3.58 -1.35 -0.04
N ILE A 36 -2.45 -1.56 0.63
CA ILE A 36 -1.49 -2.62 0.29
C ILE A 36 -2.11 -4.00 0.57
N ALA A 37 -2.77 -4.16 1.72
CA ALA A 37 -3.47 -5.40 2.06
C ALA A 37 -4.56 -5.74 1.02
N LEU A 38 -5.34 -4.74 0.62
CA LEU A 38 -6.37 -4.90 -0.40
C LEU A 38 -5.79 -5.24 -1.77
N ALA A 39 -4.67 -4.60 -2.16
CA ALA A 39 -4.01 -4.86 -3.43
C ALA A 39 -3.46 -6.29 -3.51
N LEU A 40 -2.82 -6.78 -2.43
CA LEU A 40 -2.34 -8.17 -2.36
C LEU A 40 -3.48 -9.18 -2.41
N PHE A 41 -4.59 -8.90 -1.73
CA PHE A 41 -5.78 -9.74 -1.77
C PHE A 41 -6.41 -9.80 -3.17
N ALA A 42 -6.51 -8.66 -3.85
CA ALA A 42 -7.01 -8.60 -5.22
C ALA A 42 -6.09 -9.33 -6.21
N LEU A 43 -4.78 -9.20 -6.08
CA LEU A 43 -3.80 -9.93 -6.88
C LEU A 43 -3.95 -11.45 -6.72
N LEU A 44 -4.16 -11.93 -5.49
CA LEU A 44 -4.39 -13.35 -5.22
C LEU A 44 -5.65 -13.87 -5.94
N ILE A 45 -6.76 -13.10 -5.90
CA ILE A 45 -7.99 -13.46 -6.61
C ILE A 45 -7.77 -13.49 -8.12
N MET A 46 -7.11 -12.50 -8.71
CA MET A 46 -6.82 -12.48 -10.14
C MET A 46 -5.94 -13.66 -10.56
N LEU A 47 -5.00 -14.07 -9.72
CA LEU A 47 -4.13 -15.22 -9.99
C LEU A 47 -4.92 -16.53 -9.97
N ILE A 48 -5.82 -16.71 -9.01
CA ILE A 48 -6.71 -17.88 -8.94
C ILE A 48 -7.63 -17.91 -10.16
N VAL A 49 -8.36 -16.82 -10.45
CA VAL A 49 -9.31 -16.77 -11.57
C VAL A 49 -8.59 -16.90 -12.91
N GLY A 50 -7.45 -16.24 -13.08
CA GLY A 50 -6.62 -16.35 -14.29
C GLY A 50 -6.06 -17.76 -14.49
N GLY A 51 -5.61 -18.41 -13.41
CA GLY A 51 -5.16 -19.80 -13.42
C GLY A 51 -6.28 -20.79 -13.77
N PHE A 52 -7.43 -20.67 -13.13
CA PHE A 52 -8.59 -21.51 -13.44
C PHE A 52 -9.06 -21.33 -14.88
N LYS A 53 -9.08 -20.09 -15.37
CA LYS A 53 -9.45 -19.80 -16.77
C LYS A 53 -8.45 -20.40 -17.75
N LEU A 54 -7.15 -20.37 -17.46
CA LEU A 54 -6.13 -20.99 -18.29
C LEU A 54 -6.32 -22.52 -18.38
N LEU A 55 -6.60 -23.17 -17.24
CA LEU A 55 -6.76 -24.63 -17.16
C LEU A 55 -8.07 -25.13 -17.80
N THR A 56 -9.17 -24.37 -17.69
CA THR A 56 -10.48 -24.73 -18.25
C THR A 56 -10.68 -24.29 -19.71
N SER A 57 -9.70 -23.61 -20.31
CA SER A 57 -9.81 -23.09 -21.70
C SER A 57 -9.84 -24.18 -22.78
N GLY A 58 -9.53 -25.45 -22.47
CA GLY A 58 -9.88 -26.62 -23.30
C GLY A 58 -9.39 -26.64 -24.76
N GLY A 59 -8.51 -25.72 -25.17
CA GLY A 59 -8.05 -25.57 -26.56
C GLY A 59 -8.68 -24.42 -27.35
N ASP A 60 -9.59 -23.62 -26.76
CA ASP A 60 -10.11 -22.42 -27.41
C ASP A 60 -9.05 -21.29 -27.40
N PRO A 61 -8.60 -20.81 -28.57
CA PRO A 61 -7.54 -19.81 -28.67
C PRO A 61 -7.95 -18.46 -28.05
N LYS A 62 -9.23 -18.10 -28.04
CA LYS A 62 -9.72 -16.83 -27.49
C LYS A 62 -9.72 -16.84 -25.96
N ALA A 63 -10.15 -17.95 -25.35
CA ALA A 63 -10.14 -18.12 -23.90
C ALA A 63 -8.69 -18.17 -23.37
N THR A 64 -7.81 -18.87 -24.09
CA THR A 64 -6.38 -18.99 -23.75
C THR A 64 -5.65 -17.65 -23.88
N ALA A 65 -5.93 -16.87 -24.92
CA ALA A 65 -5.33 -15.53 -25.09
C ALA A 65 -5.74 -14.58 -23.95
N SER A 66 -7.03 -14.57 -23.59
CA SER A 66 -7.52 -13.77 -22.46
C SER A 66 -6.91 -14.21 -21.13
N ALA A 67 -6.79 -15.51 -20.88
CA ALA A 67 -6.19 -16.03 -19.66
C ALA A 67 -4.69 -15.67 -19.55
N LYS A 68 -3.94 -15.78 -20.65
CA LYS A 68 -2.54 -15.34 -20.72
C LYS A 68 -2.40 -13.86 -20.43
N GLN A 69 -3.26 -13.01 -20.99
CA GLN A 69 -3.23 -11.58 -20.74
C GLN A 69 -3.51 -11.26 -19.26
N THR A 70 -4.51 -11.91 -18.63
CA THR A 70 -4.76 -11.78 -17.19
C THR A 70 -3.56 -12.21 -16.35
N MET A 71 -2.91 -13.33 -16.70
CA MET A 71 -1.69 -13.77 -16.01
C MET A 71 -0.53 -12.77 -16.18
N THR A 72 -0.31 -12.25 -17.39
CA THR A 72 0.74 -11.25 -17.63
C THR A 72 0.52 -10.00 -16.79
N TYR A 73 -0.73 -9.50 -16.68
CA TYR A 73 -1.03 -8.36 -15.82
C TYR A 73 -0.86 -8.65 -14.34
N ALA A 74 -1.24 -9.84 -13.87
CA ALA A 74 -1.03 -10.25 -12.48
C ALA A 74 0.47 -10.30 -12.14
N VAL A 75 1.28 -10.90 -13.02
CA VAL A 75 2.74 -10.96 -12.86
C VAL A 75 3.37 -9.57 -12.96
N ALA A 76 2.94 -8.74 -13.92
CA ALA A 76 3.44 -7.38 -14.07
C ALA A 76 3.12 -6.50 -12.85
N GLY A 77 1.96 -6.69 -12.22
CA GLY A 77 1.58 -6.00 -10.99
C GLY A 77 2.49 -6.34 -9.81
N ILE A 78 2.79 -7.63 -9.61
CA ILE A 78 3.74 -8.08 -8.59
C ILE A 78 5.14 -7.53 -8.89
N PHE A 79 5.56 -7.61 -10.15
CA PHE A 79 6.86 -7.12 -10.59
C PHE A 79 7.04 -5.61 -10.34
N LEU A 80 6.00 -4.81 -10.61
CA LEU A 80 5.99 -3.39 -10.30
C LEU A 80 6.14 -3.10 -8.81
N MET A 81 5.45 -3.86 -7.94
CA MET A 81 5.59 -3.71 -6.48
C MET A 81 7.02 -4.00 -6.02
N VAL A 82 7.66 -5.04 -6.56
CA VAL A 82 9.05 -5.39 -6.23
C VAL A 82 10.02 -4.30 -6.69
N ILE A 83 9.85 -3.77 -7.90
CA ILE A 83 10.67 -2.66 -8.41
C ILE A 83 10.51 -1.42 -7.53
N ALA A 84 9.28 -1.06 -7.16
CA ALA A 84 9.04 0.09 -6.29
C ALA A 84 9.76 -0.07 -4.94
N PHE A 85 9.69 -1.26 -4.32
CA PHE A 85 10.41 -1.55 -3.08
C PHE A 85 11.93 -1.44 -3.25
N LEU A 86 12.47 -1.95 -4.36
CA LEU A 86 13.90 -1.86 -4.65
C LEU A 86 14.35 -0.40 -4.79
N ILE A 87 13.56 0.45 -5.45
CA ILE A 87 13.82 1.88 -5.56
C ILE A 87 13.86 2.53 -4.18
N PHE A 88 12.89 2.24 -3.30
CA PHE A 88 12.90 2.76 -1.93
C PHE A 88 14.11 2.30 -1.13
N GLN A 89 14.55 1.06 -1.30
CA GLN A 89 15.74 0.53 -0.63
C GLN A 89 17.03 1.19 -1.11
N ILE A 90 17.12 1.49 -2.41
CA ILE A 90 18.22 2.25 -2.98
C ILE A 90 18.25 3.66 -2.38
N ILE A 91 17.09 4.34 -2.33
CA ILE A 91 16.99 5.67 -1.74
C ILE A 91 17.44 5.64 -0.27
N LYS A 92 16.94 4.68 0.52
CA LYS A 92 17.35 4.49 1.92
C LYS A 92 18.86 4.26 2.06
N ALA A 93 19.46 3.48 1.17
CA ALA A 93 20.90 3.22 1.20
C ALA A 93 21.74 4.49 0.95
N TYR A 94 21.26 5.41 0.12
CA TYR A 94 21.95 6.67 -0.17
C TYR A 94 21.66 7.77 0.85
N THR A 95 20.42 7.89 1.34
CA THR A 95 20.02 8.98 2.25
C THR A 95 20.14 8.61 3.72
N GLY A 96 20.15 7.32 4.06
CA GLY A 96 20.08 6.83 5.44
C GLY A 96 18.72 7.04 6.12
N VAL A 97 17.71 7.53 5.38
CA VAL A 97 16.37 7.85 5.92
C VAL A 97 15.36 6.80 5.48
N ASP A 98 14.49 6.38 6.40
CA ASP A 98 13.40 5.45 6.15
C ASP A 98 12.24 6.12 5.40
N VAL A 99 12.30 6.11 4.07
CA VAL A 99 11.27 6.70 3.19
C VAL A 99 9.92 5.96 3.18
N THR A 100 9.85 4.78 3.82
CA THR A 100 8.63 4.00 3.98
C THR A 100 7.80 4.43 5.19
N VAL A 101 8.37 5.25 6.07
CA VAL A 101 7.70 5.78 7.25
C VAL A 101 7.59 7.29 7.06
N PHE A 102 6.35 7.78 6.94
CA PHE A 102 6.09 9.21 6.88
C PHE A 102 6.06 9.75 8.31
N GLU A 103 7.22 10.00 8.91
CA GLU A 103 7.33 10.67 10.21
C GLU A 103 7.53 12.18 10.00
N VAL A 104 6.57 12.98 10.44
CA VAL A 104 6.73 14.44 10.45
C VAL A 104 7.52 14.82 11.71
N PRO A 105 8.75 15.37 11.59
CA PRO A 105 9.50 15.81 12.75
C PRO A 105 8.72 16.92 13.47
N GLU A 106 8.51 16.75 14.78
CA GLU A 106 7.98 17.82 15.61
C GLU A 106 9.07 18.88 15.78
N VAL A 107 8.79 20.08 15.32
CA VAL A 107 9.55 21.28 15.71
C VAL A 107 9.33 21.46 17.23
N PRO A 108 10.38 21.69 18.04
CA PRO A 108 10.24 21.88 19.48
C PRO A 108 9.21 22.95 19.85
#